data_AF-A0A2X2T739-F1
#
_entry.id   AF-A0A2X2T739-F1
#
_cell.length_a   1.000
_cell.length_b   1.000
_cell.length_c   1.000
_cell.angle_alpha   90.00
_cell.angle_beta   90.00
_cell.angle_gamma   90.00
#
_symmetry.space_group_name_H-M   'P 1'
#
loop_
_entity.id
_entity.type
_entity.pdbx_description
1 polymer ?
#
loop_
_entity_poly.entity_id
_entity_poly.type
_entity_poly.pdbx_seq_one_letter_code
_entity_poly.pdbx_strand_id
1 'polypeptide(L)'
;MKKIFLILGLLSVIACQDETTDKTPQAPNVYQGVFLDGNNVVEVYVQEYQDNKIQNLKVKLIRAAGRIVSAQLITGDAQTLTDYNAQYGTDYKLLPTDKYSIDENAIFNTYETETPIDITISELTFPNNEVYALPIQIRGRNNIEAIAGQDRLLLVVHKETRTKVLSMATTKLLREKFYLITSFLNGLLKLQLIAQIS
;
A
#
# COMPACT_ATOMS: atom_id res chain seq x y z
N MET A 1 -83.40 9.19 -4.69
CA MET A 1 -83.61 7.74 -4.51
C MET A 1 -82.31 7.01 -4.78
N LYS A 2 -82.05 6.05 -3.89
CA LYS A 2 -80.83 5.29 -3.62
C LYS A 2 -80.66 4.18 -4.65
N LYS A 3 -79.49 4.03 -5.29
CA LYS A 3 -78.97 2.73 -5.75
C LYS A 3 -77.43 2.74 -5.72
N ILE A 4 -76.93 2.15 -4.63
CA ILE A 4 -75.59 1.60 -4.49
C ILE A 4 -75.46 0.42 -5.46
N PHE A 5 -74.36 0.34 -6.19
CA PHE A 5 -73.85 -0.91 -6.73
C PHE A 5 -72.35 -1.02 -6.43
N LEU A 6 -72.00 -2.23 -6.02
CA LEU A 6 -70.81 -2.69 -5.33
C LEU A 6 -69.93 -3.46 -6.35
N ILE A 7 -68.61 -3.32 -6.19
CA ILE A 7 -67.54 -4.30 -6.52
C ILE A 7 -67.25 -4.54 -8.01
N LEU A 8 -66.01 -4.24 -8.46
CA LEU A 8 -65.06 -5.27 -8.90
C LEU A 8 -63.65 -4.66 -9.06
N GLY A 9 -62.68 -5.22 -8.35
CA GLY A 9 -61.28 -4.83 -8.45
C GLY A 9 -60.69 -5.20 -9.81
N LEU A 10 -59.95 -4.26 -10.39
CA LEU A 10 -58.92 -4.56 -11.38
C LEU A 10 -57.56 -4.31 -10.72
N LEU A 11 -56.90 -5.40 -10.35
CA LEU A 11 -55.45 -5.42 -10.21
C LEU A 11 -54.85 -5.22 -11.60
N SER A 12 -54.41 -4.00 -11.90
CA SER A 12 -53.54 -3.72 -13.04
C SER A 12 -52.15 -4.25 -12.72
N VAL A 13 -51.91 -5.53 -13.05
CA VAL A 13 -50.56 -5.98 -13.37
C VAL A 13 -50.14 -5.23 -14.63
N ILE A 14 -49.21 -4.28 -14.48
CA ILE A 14 -48.43 -3.79 -15.61
C ILE A 14 -47.52 -4.96 -15.99
N ALA A 15 -48.04 -5.84 -16.84
CA ALA A 15 -47.22 -6.74 -17.62
C ALA A 15 -46.53 -5.86 -18.68
N CYS A 16 -45.27 -5.49 -18.43
CA CYS A 16 -44.39 -5.08 -19.50
C CYS A 16 -44.12 -6.32 -20.37
N GLN A 17 -45.03 -6.62 -21.28
CA GLN A 17 -44.70 -7.37 -22.48
C GLN A 17 -44.18 -6.37 -23.50
N ASP A 18 -42.86 -6.30 -23.62
CA ASP A 18 -42.24 -5.91 -24.87
C ASP A 18 -41.14 -6.94 -25.17
N GLU A 19 -41.56 -8.02 -25.83
CA GLU A 19 -40.67 -8.95 -26.51
C GLU A 19 -40.72 -8.58 -27.99
N THR A 20 -39.62 -8.04 -28.53
CA THR A 20 -38.95 -8.51 -29.76
C THR A 20 -37.95 -7.47 -30.27
N THR A 21 -36.67 -7.68 -30.01
CA THR A 21 -35.66 -7.43 -31.04
C THR A 21 -34.56 -8.45 -30.88
N ASP A 22 -34.37 -9.22 -31.94
CA ASP A 22 -33.27 -10.14 -32.16
C ASP A 22 -31.94 -9.52 -31.72
N LYS A 23 -31.38 -10.08 -30.65
CA LYS A 23 -29.95 -10.01 -30.36
C LYS A 23 -29.56 -11.42 -29.95
N THR A 24 -28.88 -12.13 -30.85
CA THR A 24 -27.86 -13.11 -30.47
C THR A 24 -27.27 -12.67 -29.13
N PRO A 25 -27.22 -13.51 -28.08
CA PRO A 25 -26.59 -13.12 -26.83
C PRO A 25 -25.15 -12.74 -27.15
N GLN A 26 -24.89 -11.45 -27.34
CA GLN A 26 -23.54 -10.93 -27.25
C GLN A 26 -23.15 -11.34 -25.85
N ALA A 27 -22.16 -12.24 -25.76
CA ALA A 27 -21.60 -12.63 -24.49
C ALA A 27 -21.45 -11.34 -23.68
N PRO A 28 -22.01 -11.28 -22.45
CA PRO A 28 -22.07 -10.05 -21.68
C PRO A 28 -20.68 -9.42 -21.75
N ASN A 29 -20.59 -8.15 -22.14
CA ASN A 29 -19.31 -7.45 -22.25
C ASN A 29 -18.70 -7.50 -20.85
N VAL A 30 -17.82 -8.47 -20.60
CA VAL A 30 -17.30 -8.74 -19.27
C VAL A 30 -16.32 -7.61 -19.00
N TYR A 31 -16.74 -6.69 -18.14
CA TYR A 31 -15.90 -5.57 -17.74
C TYR A 31 -14.57 -6.10 -17.21
N GLN A 32 -13.49 -5.61 -17.81
CA GLN A 32 -12.11 -5.94 -17.48
C GLN A 32 -11.37 -4.64 -17.18
N GLY A 33 -10.58 -4.65 -16.11
CA GLY A 33 -9.76 -3.52 -15.71
C GLY A 33 -8.44 -4.00 -15.11
N VAL A 34 -7.49 -3.08 -15.06
CA VAL A 34 -6.16 -3.28 -14.46
C VAL A 34 -5.94 -2.26 -13.34
N PHE A 35 -5.33 -2.68 -12.24
CA PHE A 35 -5.12 -1.83 -11.08
C PHE A 35 -3.86 -2.21 -10.30
N LEU A 36 -3.32 -1.27 -9.52
CA LEU A 36 -2.21 -1.51 -8.60
C LEU A 36 -2.75 -2.13 -7.31
N ASP A 37 -2.11 -3.19 -6.84
CA ASP A 37 -2.48 -3.87 -5.60
C ASP A 37 -1.98 -3.10 -4.36
N GLY A 38 -2.84 -2.96 -3.36
CA GLY A 38 -2.51 -2.32 -2.08
C GLY A 38 -3.01 -0.87 -1.96
N ASN A 39 -2.43 -0.16 -0.99
CA ASN A 39 -2.73 1.24 -0.76
C ASN A 39 -2.05 2.12 -1.82
N ASN A 40 -2.57 3.32 -2.02
CA ASN A 40 -1.97 4.33 -2.91
C ASN A 40 -0.58 4.81 -2.43
N VAL A 41 -0.10 4.33 -1.28
CA VAL A 41 1.24 4.60 -0.74
C VAL A 41 1.84 3.28 -0.26
N VAL A 42 3.06 2.99 -0.67
CA VAL A 42 3.84 1.83 -0.22
C VAL A 42 5.16 2.32 0.32
N GLU A 43 5.42 2.04 1.59
CA GLU A 43 6.69 2.35 2.24
C GLU A 43 7.66 1.17 2.14
N VAL A 44 8.91 1.46 1.80
CA VAL A 44 10.00 0.48 1.76
C VAL A 44 11.21 1.01 2.51
N TYR A 45 11.97 0.09 3.10
CA TYR A 45 13.18 0.40 3.86
C TYR A 45 14.36 -0.25 3.15
N VAL A 46 15.34 0.57 2.74
CA VAL A 46 16.47 0.12 1.92
C VAL A 46 17.80 0.43 2.59
N GLN A 47 18.79 -0.41 2.32
CA GLN A 47 20.16 -0.23 2.80
C GLN A 47 20.90 0.71 1.86
N GLU A 48 21.68 1.63 2.45
CA GLU A 48 22.52 2.54 1.67
C GLU A 48 23.66 1.83 0.96
N TYR A 49 24.14 2.41 -0.15
CA TYR A 49 25.33 1.98 -0.88
C TYR A 49 25.28 0.56 -1.45
N GLN A 50 24.07 0.02 -1.66
CA GLN A 50 23.89 -1.28 -2.27
C GLN A 50 22.57 -1.34 -3.06
N ASP A 51 22.42 -2.40 -3.84
CA ASP A 51 21.17 -2.71 -4.52
C ASP A 51 20.15 -3.29 -3.54
N ASN A 52 18.92 -2.80 -3.67
CA ASN A 52 17.77 -3.25 -2.91
C ASN A 52 16.66 -3.65 -3.89
N LYS A 53 16.25 -4.92 -3.84
CA LYS A 53 15.15 -5.43 -4.65
C LYS A 53 13.83 -5.28 -3.90
N ILE A 54 12.85 -4.69 -4.56
CA ILE A 54 11.51 -4.44 -4.05
C ILE A 54 10.53 -5.29 -4.86
N GLN A 55 9.77 -6.15 -4.16
CA GLN A 55 8.88 -7.16 -4.78
C GLN A 55 7.48 -7.18 -4.14
N ASN A 56 7.17 -6.20 -3.28
CA ASN A 56 5.89 -6.11 -2.59
C ASN A 56 4.80 -5.41 -3.42
N LEU A 57 5.12 -4.93 -4.62
CA LEU A 57 4.16 -4.31 -5.53
C LEU A 57 3.68 -5.32 -6.56
N LYS A 58 2.38 -5.31 -6.81
CA LYS A 58 1.74 -6.13 -7.84
C LYS A 58 0.77 -5.30 -8.65
N VAL A 59 0.59 -5.69 -9.90
CA VAL A 59 -0.54 -5.25 -10.71
C VAL A 59 -1.54 -6.38 -10.79
N LYS A 60 -2.83 -6.06 -10.72
CA LYS A 60 -3.93 -7.02 -10.78
C LYS A 60 -4.90 -6.72 -11.91
N LEU A 61 -5.54 -7.79 -12.37
CA LEU A 61 -6.69 -7.78 -13.25
C LEU A 61 -7.95 -8.10 -12.45
N ILE A 62 -9.08 -7.52 -12.84
CA ILE A 62 -10.38 -7.86 -12.21
C ILE A 62 -10.70 -9.36 -12.40
N ARG A 63 -10.37 -9.91 -13.57
CA ARG A 63 -10.61 -11.31 -13.92
C ARG A 63 -9.47 -11.88 -14.74
N ALA A 64 -9.32 -13.20 -14.67
CA ALA A 64 -8.39 -13.95 -15.50
C ALA A 64 -8.77 -13.80 -16.97
N ALA A 65 -7.78 -13.55 -17.84
CA ALA A 65 -8.00 -13.42 -19.27
C ALA A 65 -7.46 -14.66 -20.01
N GLY A 66 -8.22 -15.24 -20.94
CA GLY A 66 -7.77 -16.36 -21.78
C GLY A 66 -6.73 -15.99 -22.84
N ARG A 67 -6.00 -14.88 -22.65
CA ARG A 67 -5.00 -14.32 -23.56
C ARG A 67 -3.97 -13.52 -22.75
N ILE A 68 -2.82 -13.27 -23.35
CA ILE A 68 -1.83 -12.34 -22.79
C ILE A 68 -2.44 -10.94 -22.74
N VAL A 69 -2.27 -10.28 -21.60
CA VAL A 69 -2.68 -8.90 -21.34
C VAL A 69 -1.46 -8.11 -20.91
N SER A 70 -1.38 -6.85 -21.31
CA SER A 70 -0.35 -5.94 -20.80
C SER A 70 -0.92 -4.59 -20.41
N ALA A 71 -0.26 -3.97 -19.44
CA ALA A 71 -0.46 -2.58 -19.06
C ALA A 71 0.89 -1.87 -19.06
N GLN A 72 0.87 -0.55 -19.18
CA GLN A 72 2.07 0.28 -19.14
C GLN A 72 2.23 0.86 -17.74
N LEU A 73 3.44 0.81 -17.21
CA LEU A 73 3.85 1.49 -15.98
C LEU A 73 4.58 2.78 -16.36
N ILE A 74 4.22 3.88 -15.69
CA ILE A 74 4.73 5.22 -15.95
C ILE A 74 5.19 5.79 -14.61
N THR A 75 6.44 6.24 -14.53
CA THR A 75 6.94 6.95 -13.35
C THR A 75 6.63 8.43 -13.45
N GLY A 76 6.17 9.03 -12.36
CA GLY A 76 5.89 10.46 -12.27
C GLY A 76 7.15 11.30 -12.13
N ASP A 77 6.99 12.59 -12.39
CA ASP A 77 8.05 13.60 -12.38
C ASP A 77 8.03 14.47 -11.11
N ALA A 78 8.89 15.50 -11.10
CA ALA A 78 8.98 16.43 -9.99
C ALA A 78 7.68 17.21 -9.74
N GLN A 79 6.91 17.52 -10.78
CA GLN A 79 5.63 18.22 -10.62
C GLN A 79 4.61 17.31 -9.94
N THR A 80 4.51 16.07 -10.40
CA THR A 80 3.61 15.06 -9.81
C THR A 80 3.87 14.88 -8.32
N LEU A 81 5.15 14.85 -7.92
CA LEU A 81 5.51 14.73 -6.51
C LEU A 81 5.25 16.03 -5.72
N THR A 82 5.49 17.19 -6.33
CA THR A 82 5.23 18.50 -5.69
C THR A 82 3.75 18.66 -5.37
N ASP A 83 2.87 18.27 -6.30
CA ASP A 83 1.42 18.32 -6.10
C ASP A 83 0.99 17.39 -4.96
N TYR A 84 1.55 16.18 -4.91
CA TYR A 84 1.32 15.25 -3.81
C TYR A 84 1.77 15.83 -2.47
N ASN A 85 3.00 16.35 -2.40
CA ASN A 85 3.57 16.93 -1.20
C ASN A 85 2.72 18.10 -0.66
N ALA A 86 2.26 18.98 -1.56
CA ALA A 86 1.38 20.09 -1.20
C ALA A 86 0.01 19.61 -0.71
N GLN A 87 -0.56 18.58 -1.35
CA GLN A 87 -1.87 18.03 -0.99
C GLN A 87 -1.86 17.36 0.39
N TYR A 88 -0.80 16.61 0.72
CA TYR A 88 -0.73 15.78 1.93
C TYR A 88 0.17 16.34 3.03
N GLY A 89 0.81 17.50 2.81
CA GLY A 89 1.70 18.13 3.79
C GLY A 89 3.00 17.35 4.03
N THR A 90 3.52 16.70 2.98
CA THR A 90 4.78 15.93 3.02
C THR A 90 5.92 16.71 2.36
N ASP A 91 7.17 16.31 2.61
CA ASP A 91 8.37 16.89 1.98
C ASP A 91 9.28 15.78 1.41
N TYR A 92 8.69 14.88 0.65
CA TYR A 92 9.46 13.83 -0.01
C TYR A 92 10.30 14.41 -1.16
N LYS A 93 11.49 13.85 -1.36
CA LYS A 93 12.35 14.16 -2.52
C LYS A 93 12.08 13.17 -3.64
N LEU A 94 12.14 13.63 -4.89
CA LEU A 94 11.94 12.73 -6.03
C LEU A 94 13.08 11.71 -6.07
N LEU A 95 12.75 10.43 -6.20
CA LEU A 95 13.76 9.39 -6.36
C LEU A 95 14.56 9.64 -7.65
N PRO A 96 15.89 9.77 -7.60
CA PRO A 96 16.69 10.06 -8.78
C PRO A 96 16.58 8.96 -9.84
N THR A 97 16.47 9.35 -11.11
CA THR A 97 16.22 8.42 -12.24
C THR A 97 17.37 7.44 -12.48
N ASP A 98 18.59 7.77 -12.04
CA ASP A 98 19.76 6.90 -12.10
C ASP A 98 19.85 5.93 -10.92
N LYS A 99 18.95 6.06 -9.93
CA LYS A 99 18.95 5.26 -8.70
C LYS A 99 17.84 4.21 -8.65
N TYR A 100 17.07 4.06 -9.71
CA TYR A 100 16.09 2.98 -9.81
C TYR A 100 15.99 2.38 -11.20
N SER A 101 15.52 1.14 -11.23
CA SER A 101 15.07 0.44 -12.42
C SER A 101 13.72 -0.19 -12.14
N ILE A 102 12.80 -0.08 -13.08
CA ILE A 102 11.44 -0.61 -13.02
C ILE A 102 11.02 -1.02 -14.43
N ASP A 103 10.30 -2.14 -14.54
CA ASP A 103 9.74 -2.55 -15.82
C ASP A 103 8.67 -1.54 -16.30
N GLU A 104 8.76 -1.14 -17.57
CA GLU A 104 7.77 -0.24 -18.18
C GLU A 104 6.41 -0.92 -18.44
N ASN A 105 6.34 -2.24 -18.31
CA ASN A 105 5.20 -3.03 -18.74
C ASN A 105 4.89 -4.11 -17.70
N ALA A 106 3.64 -4.13 -17.23
CA ALA A 106 3.10 -5.26 -16.48
C ALA A 106 2.49 -6.26 -17.48
N ILE A 107 3.01 -7.48 -17.52
CA ILE A 107 2.57 -8.54 -18.44
C ILE A 107 1.89 -9.63 -17.64
N PHE A 108 0.69 -9.99 -18.08
CA PHE A 108 -0.11 -11.09 -17.55
C PHE A 108 -0.18 -12.18 -18.60
N ASN A 109 0.29 -13.37 -18.26
CA ASN A 109 0.11 -14.53 -19.12
C ASN A 109 -1.35 -14.99 -19.10
N THR A 110 -1.67 -15.91 -20.00
CA THR A 110 -3.00 -16.50 -20.10
C THR A 110 -3.44 -17.07 -18.75
N TYR A 111 -4.61 -16.63 -18.29
CA TYR A 111 -5.27 -16.95 -17.03
C TYR A 111 -4.59 -16.45 -15.75
N GLU A 112 -3.52 -15.66 -15.85
CA GLU A 112 -2.99 -14.92 -14.71
C GLU A 112 -3.88 -13.72 -14.37
N THR A 113 -3.94 -13.40 -13.07
CA THR A 113 -4.69 -12.24 -12.55
C THR A 113 -3.82 -11.26 -11.82
N GLU A 114 -2.56 -11.62 -11.54
CA GLU A 114 -1.60 -10.78 -10.88
C GLU A 114 -0.22 -10.97 -11.51
N THR A 115 0.56 -9.90 -11.55
CA THR A 115 1.96 -9.92 -11.97
C THR A 115 2.75 -8.99 -11.05
N PRO A 116 3.93 -9.41 -10.57
CA PRO A 116 4.76 -8.55 -9.72
C PRO A 116 5.32 -7.37 -10.52
N ILE A 117 5.61 -6.28 -9.82
CA ILE A 117 6.44 -5.19 -10.35
C ILE A 117 7.82 -5.34 -9.72
N ASP A 118 8.81 -5.68 -10.53
CA ASP A 118 10.19 -5.73 -10.08
C ASP A 118 10.80 -4.32 -10.10
N ILE A 119 11.19 -3.83 -8.92
CA ILE A 119 11.89 -2.55 -8.78
C ILE A 119 13.23 -2.81 -8.11
N THR A 120 14.29 -2.25 -8.66
CA THR A 120 15.61 -2.24 -8.04
C THR A 120 15.97 -0.80 -7.69
N ILE A 121 16.37 -0.56 -6.45
CA ILE A 121 16.91 0.71 -5.98
C ILE A 121 18.42 0.53 -5.79
N SER A 122 19.22 1.27 -6.56
CA SER A 122 20.66 1.06 -6.68
C SER A 122 21.45 2.14 -5.95
N GLU A 123 22.25 1.72 -4.96
CA GLU A 123 23.25 2.55 -4.28
C GLU A 123 22.73 3.94 -3.88
N LEU A 124 21.52 3.97 -3.31
CA LEU A 124 20.88 5.19 -2.84
C LEU A 124 21.53 5.65 -1.53
N THR A 125 21.61 6.97 -1.36
CA THR A 125 22.09 7.62 -0.13
C THR A 125 20.99 8.55 0.40
N PHE A 126 20.98 8.76 1.71
CA PHE A 126 19.96 9.60 2.37
C PHE A 126 20.62 10.75 3.12
N PRO A 127 21.13 11.78 2.41
CA PRO A 127 21.70 12.95 3.05
C PRO A 127 20.65 13.60 3.96
N ASN A 128 21.06 14.01 5.16
CA ASN A 128 20.18 14.64 6.15
C ASN A 128 18.92 13.83 6.52
N ASN A 129 18.94 12.50 6.36
CA ASN A 129 17.77 11.63 6.52
C ASN A 129 16.59 12.02 5.61
N GLU A 130 16.89 12.50 4.40
CA GLU A 130 15.89 12.67 3.36
C GLU A 130 15.07 11.38 3.15
N VAL A 131 13.83 11.55 2.69
CA VAL A 131 12.96 10.44 2.30
C VAL A 131 12.64 10.63 0.82
N TYR A 132 12.91 9.60 0.02
CA TYR A 132 12.66 9.65 -1.41
C TYR A 132 11.28 9.09 -1.74
N ALA A 133 10.68 9.56 -2.83
CA ALA A 133 9.43 9.03 -3.33
C ALA A 133 9.45 8.88 -4.85
N LEU A 134 8.84 7.81 -5.33
CA LEU A 134 8.63 7.53 -6.75
C LEU A 134 7.13 7.37 -7.00
N PRO A 135 6.49 8.36 -7.67
CA PRO A 135 5.12 8.19 -8.14
C PRO A 135 5.10 7.17 -9.28
N ILE A 136 4.16 6.22 -9.23
CA ILE A 136 3.96 5.19 -10.23
C ILE A 136 2.50 5.26 -10.66
N GLN A 137 2.27 5.30 -11.97
CA GLN A 137 0.95 5.24 -12.57
C GLN A 137 0.88 4.05 -13.52
N ILE A 138 -0.27 3.36 -13.54
CA ILE A 138 -0.58 2.36 -14.53
C ILE A 138 -1.53 2.90 -15.59
N ARG A 139 -1.25 2.58 -16.84
CA ARG A 139 -2.10 2.88 -17.98
C ARG A 139 -2.49 1.58 -18.68
N GLY A 140 -3.79 1.38 -18.85
CA GLY A 140 -4.31 0.25 -19.60
C GLY A 140 -3.90 0.29 -21.09
N ARG A 141 -3.78 -0.89 -21.71
CA ARG A 141 -3.57 -1.07 -23.16
C ARG A 141 -4.60 -2.05 -23.73
N ASN A 142 -4.79 -2.01 -25.05
CA ASN A 142 -5.56 -3.00 -25.81
C ASN A 142 -6.97 -3.27 -25.23
N ASN A 143 -7.75 -2.20 -25.06
CA ASN A 143 -9.13 -2.23 -24.55
C ASN A 143 -9.28 -2.74 -23.10
N ILE A 144 -8.25 -2.58 -22.29
CA ILE A 144 -8.32 -2.75 -20.84
C ILE A 144 -8.05 -1.38 -20.24
N GLU A 145 -8.95 -0.93 -19.36
CA GLU A 145 -8.85 0.37 -18.71
C GLU A 145 -8.18 0.23 -17.34
N ALA A 146 -7.43 1.25 -16.94
CA ALA A 146 -6.94 1.35 -15.57
C ALA A 146 -8.10 1.76 -14.66
N ILE A 147 -8.25 1.09 -13.51
CA ILE A 147 -9.32 1.40 -12.57
C ILE A 147 -9.01 2.74 -11.90
N ALA A 148 -9.89 3.73 -12.11
CA ALA A 148 -9.74 5.06 -11.55
C ALA A 148 -9.59 5.01 -10.01
N GLY A 149 -8.58 5.69 -9.49
CA GLY A 149 -8.30 5.75 -8.05
C GLY A 149 -7.48 4.59 -7.50
N GLN A 150 -7.25 3.55 -8.32
CA GLN A 150 -6.29 2.47 -8.07
C GLN A 150 -5.25 2.38 -9.20
N ASP A 151 -5.17 3.42 -10.03
CA ASP A 151 -4.24 3.54 -11.13
C ASP A 151 -2.93 4.23 -10.72
N ARG A 152 -2.81 4.70 -9.47
CA ARG A 152 -1.68 5.46 -8.96
C ARG A 152 -1.20 4.93 -7.62
N LEU A 153 0.11 4.95 -7.43
CA LEU A 153 0.77 4.57 -6.19
C LEU A 153 1.99 5.47 -5.97
N LEU A 154 2.28 5.81 -4.72
CA LEU A 154 3.51 6.47 -4.32
C LEU A 154 4.40 5.47 -3.56
N LEU A 155 5.55 5.12 -4.15
CA LEU A 155 6.56 4.33 -3.46
C LEU A 155 7.42 5.28 -2.62
N VAL A 156 7.35 5.17 -1.30
CA VAL A 156 8.14 5.98 -0.37
C VAL A 156 9.30 5.15 0.16
N VAL A 157 10.50 5.68 0.00
CA VAL A 157 11.76 4.97 0.25
C VAL A 157 12.45 5.59 1.45
N HIS A 158 12.54 4.80 2.51
CA HIS A 158 13.23 5.13 3.75
C HIS A 158 14.57 4.42 3.84
N LYS A 159 15.50 5.00 4.58
CA LYS A 159 16.69 4.31 5.04
C LYS A 159 16.34 3.22 6.06
N GLU A 160 16.87 2.00 5.88
CA GLU A 160 16.80 0.95 6.88
C GLU A 160 17.61 1.37 8.13
N THR A 161 16.92 1.59 9.25
CA THR A 161 17.58 1.91 10.52
C THR A 161 17.94 0.63 11.27
N ARG A 162 19.19 0.17 11.14
CA ARG A 162 19.72 -0.91 11.99
C ARG A 162 20.16 -0.36 13.34
N THR A 163 19.38 -0.58 14.39
CA THR A 163 19.82 -0.32 15.77
C THR A 163 20.77 -1.43 16.21
N LYS A 164 22.08 -1.14 16.27
CA LYS A 164 23.02 -2.00 16.98
C LYS A 164 22.82 -1.81 18.48
N VAL A 165 22.30 -2.84 19.15
CA VAL A 165 22.26 -2.87 20.61
C VAL A 165 23.61 -3.33 21.15
N LEU A 166 24.18 -2.58 22.09
CA LEU A 166 25.38 -3.00 22.81
C LEU A 166 24.97 -4.04 23.85
N SER A 167 25.37 -5.29 23.64
CA SER A 167 25.28 -6.33 24.68
C SER A 167 26.41 -6.11 25.68
N MET A 168 26.10 -5.49 26.83
CA MET A 168 27.04 -5.41 27.95
C MET A 168 27.00 -6.74 28.72
N ALA A 169 28.09 -7.51 28.64
CA ALA A 169 28.32 -8.61 29.56
C ALA A 169 28.56 -8.04 30.96
N THR A 170 27.55 -8.07 31.83
CA THR A 170 27.79 -7.84 33.26
C THR A 170 28.71 -8.94 33.79
N THR A 171 29.97 -8.59 34.04
CA THR A 171 30.89 -9.46 34.79
C THR A 171 30.32 -9.69 36.19
N LYS A 172 30.38 -10.93 36.66
CA LYS A 172 29.78 -11.41 37.93
C LYS A 172 30.11 -10.53 39.14
N LEU A 173 31.30 -9.90 39.14
CA LEU A 173 31.78 -8.99 40.18
C LEU A 173 30.97 -7.67 40.28
N LEU A 174 30.42 -7.16 39.18
CA LEU A 174 29.56 -5.98 39.22
C LEU A 174 28.15 -6.33 39.70
N ARG A 175 27.68 -7.56 39.47
CA ARG A 175 26.35 -8.03 39.93
C ARG A 175 26.27 -8.14 41.46
N GLU A 176 27.33 -8.62 42.11
CA GLU A 176 27.37 -8.70 43.58
C GLU A 176 27.52 -7.32 44.23
N LYS A 177 28.36 -6.43 43.65
CA LYS A 177 28.51 -5.06 44.16
C LYS A 177 27.24 -4.21 43.99
N PHE A 178 26.49 -4.37 42.89
CA PHE A 178 25.22 -3.65 42.70
C PHE A 178 24.12 -4.13 43.65
N TYR A 179 24.09 -5.42 43.98
CA TYR A 179 23.11 -6.00 44.91
C TYR A 179 23.37 -5.56 46.35
N LEU A 180 24.65 -5.48 46.76
CA LEU A 180 25.03 -4.97 48.08
C LEU A 180 24.70 -3.48 48.24
N ILE A 181 24.92 -2.66 47.21
CA ILE A 181 24.62 -1.22 47.26
C ILE A 181 23.10 -0.96 47.31
N THR A 182 22.31 -1.68 46.50
CA THR A 182 20.85 -1.54 46.49
C THR A 182 20.19 -2.08 47.76
N SER A 183 20.71 -3.17 48.34
CA SER A 183 20.30 -3.69 49.66
C SER A 183 20.59 -2.69 50.79
N PHE A 184 21.79 -2.12 50.81
CA PHE A 184 22.20 -1.17 51.86
C PHE A 184 21.42 0.15 51.80
N LEU A 185 21.17 0.68 50.59
CA LEU A 185 20.35 1.88 50.39
C LEU A 185 18.87 1.65 50.78
N ASN A 186 18.29 0.50 50.42
CA ASN A 186 16.92 0.16 50.82
C ASN A 186 16.79 -0.09 52.32
N GLY A 187 17.82 -0.64 52.96
CA GLY A 187 17.89 -0.79 54.42
C GLY A 187 17.95 0.55 55.16
N LEU A 188 18.77 1.50 54.66
CA LEU A 188 18.86 2.85 55.22
C LEU A 188 17.54 3.63 55.08
N LEU A 189 16.89 3.56 53.92
CA LEU A 189 15.60 4.23 53.70
C LEU A 189 14.52 3.69 54.65
N LYS A 190 14.52 2.37 54.92
CA LYS A 190 13.57 1.75 55.85
C LYS A 190 13.79 2.19 57.29
N LEU A 191 15.05 2.34 57.73
CA LEU A 191 15.34 2.83 59.09
C LEU A 191 14.96 4.31 59.28
N GLN A 192 15.19 5.16 58.27
CA GLN A 192 14.76 6.57 58.34
C GLN A 192 13.24 6.72 58.38
N LEU A 193 12.49 5.87 57.66
CA LEU A 193 11.03 5.93 57.65
C LEU A 193 10.41 5.47 58.97
N ILE A 194 11.01 4.51 59.68
CA ILE A 194 10.54 4.04 60.98
C ILE A 194 10.78 5.08 62.08
N ALA A 195 11.89 5.83 62.01
CA ALA A 195 12.22 6.88 62.99
C ALA A 195 11.33 8.14 62.91
N GLN A 196 10.53 8.30 61.85
CA GLN A 196 9.57 9.42 61.71
C GLN A 196 8.13 9.07 62.12
N ILE A 197 7.85 7.82 62.51
CA ILE A 197 6.50 7.33 62.85
C ILE A 197 6.39 6.92 64.34
N SER A 198 7.43 7.17 65.14
CA SER A 198 7.45 7.02 66.61
C SER A 198 7.59 8.38 67.28
#